data_AF-A0A3D5JAR5-F1
#
_entry.id   AF-A0A3D5JAR5-F1
#
_cell.length_a   1.000
_cell.length_b   1.000
_cell.length_c   1.000
_cell.angle_alpha   90.00
_cell.angle_beta   90.00
_cell.angle_gamma   90.00
#
_symmetry.space_group_name_H-M   'P 1'
#
loop_
_entity.id
_entity.type
_entity.pdbx_description
1 polymer ?
#
loop_
_entity_poly.entity_id
_entity_poly.type
_entity_poly.pdbx_seq_one_letter_code
_entity_poly.pdbx_strand_id
1 'polypeptide(L)' 'MQYPESLERLSLELSRLPGIGKKTALRLTFGILRYTPEEAANLAEAIRQVKERI' A
#
# COMPACT_ATOMS: atom_id res chain seq x y z
N MET A 1 12.99 12.54 -6.84
CA MET A 1 12.08 11.94 -7.83
C MET A 1 10.68 12.32 -7.42
N GLN A 2 9.93 12.96 -8.31
CA GLN A 2 8.56 13.37 -8.04
C GLN A 2 7.65 12.26 -8.55
N TYR A 3 6.96 11.55 -7.67
CA TYR A 3 6.00 10.53 -8.06
C TYR A 3 4.59 11.13 -8.07
N PRO A 4 3.61 10.49 -8.74
CA PRO A 4 2.21 10.88 -8.59
C PRO A 4 1.82 10.90 -7.11
N GLU A 5 1.04 11.88 -6.69
CA GLU A 5 0.63 12.07 -5.28
C GLU A 5 -0.01 10.79 -4.69
N SER A 6 -0.78 10.06 -5.50
CA SER A 6 -1.38 8.78 -5.11
C SER A 6 -0.34 7.71 -4.72
N LEU A 7 0.80 7.68 -5.42
CA LEU A 7 1.89 6.74 -5.17
C LEU A 7 2.66 7.13 -3.91
N GLU A 8 2.94 8.43 -3.73
CA GLU A 8 3.61 8.93 -2.53
C GLU A 8 2.77 8.67 -1.28
N ARG A 9 1.46 8.89 -1.35
CA ARG A 9 0.53 8.60 -0.26
C ARG A 9 0.53 7.12 0.11
N LEU A 10 0.45 6.21 -0.87
CA LEU A 10 0.47 4.77 -0.61
C LEU A 10 1.81 4.34 0.05
N SER A 11 2.93 4.82 -0.49
CA SER A 11 4.25 4.55 0.09
C SER A 11 4.37 5.08 1.53
N LEU A 12 3.85 6.28 1.81
CA LEU A 12 3.85 6.83 3.15
C LEU A 12 3.06 5.97 4.13
N GLU A 13 1.83 5.56 3.77
CA GLU A 13 1.00 4.71 4.65
C GLU A 13 1.65 3.34 4.88
N LEU A 14 2.22 2.71 3.84
CA LEU A 14 2.95 1.45 3.99
C LEU A 14 4.17 1.58 4.90
N SER A 15 4.85 2.73 4.91
CA SER A 15 6.02 2.97 5.77
C SER A 15 5.69 3.14 7.26
N ARG A 16 4.41 3.32 7.61
CA ARG A 16 3.95 3.39 9.00
C ARG A 16 3.81 2.00 9.64
N LEU A 17 3.83 0.93 8.84
CA LEU A 17 3.72 -0.43 9.33
C LEU A 17 5.01 -0.86 10.06
N PRO A 18 4.91 -1.59 11.18
CA PRO A 18 6.08 -2.04 11.92
C PRO A 18 6.97 -2.92 11.02
N GLY A 19 8.26 -2.62 10.97
CA GLY A 19 9.23 -3.35 10.15
C GLY A 19 9.31 -2.92 8.67
N ILE A 20 8.52 -1.92 8.23
CA ILE A 20 8.54 -1.43 6.85
C ILE A 20 9.19 -0.04 6.79
N GLY A 21 10.46 0.01 6.36
CA GLY A 21 11.15 1.28 6.08
C GLY A 21 10.79 1.89 4.71
N LYS A 22 11.13 3.17 4.50
CA LYS A 22 10.83 3.94 3.26
C LYS A 22 11.19 3.20 1.96
N LYS A 23 12.36 2.55 1.90
CA LYS A 23 12.81 1.79 0.73
C LYS A 23 11.95 0.55 0.47
N THR A 24 11.50 -0.13 1.53
CA THR A 24 10.60 -1.29 1.43
C THR A 24 9.19 -0.85 1.08
N ALA A 25 8.68 0.22 1.67
CA ALA A 25 7.38 0.78 1.34
C ALA A 25 7.28 1.17 -0.14
N LEU A 26 8.31 1.83 -0.67
CA LEU A 26 8.37 2.18 -2.09
C LEU A 26 8.39 0.92 -2.98
N ARG A 27 9.16 -0.11 -2.60
CA ARG A 27 9.20 -1.40 -3.32
C ARG A 27 7.83 -2.08 -3.36
N LEU A 28 7.12 -2.09 -2.24
CA LEU A 28 5.76 -2.65 -2.15
C LEU A 28 4.77 -1.84 -3.00
N THR A 29 4.86 -0.51 -2.95
CA THR A 29 4.04 0.40 -3.77
C THR A 29 4.19 0.09 -5.26
N PHE A 30 5.42 -0.07 -5.74
CA PHE A 30 5.67 -0.46 -7.14
C PHE A 30 5.23 -1.89 -7.46
N GLY A 31 5.20 -2.78 -6.47
CA GLY A 31 4.59 -4.11 -6.61
C GLY A 31 3.09 -4.01 -6.85
N ILE A 32 2.40 -3.19 -6.07
CA ILE A 32 0.94 -2.96 -6.17
C ILE A 32 0.56 -2.32 -7.51
N LEU A 33 1.41 -1.48 -8.12
CA LEU A 33 1.14 -0.95 -9.46
C LEU A 33 1.00 -2.03 -10.56
N ARG A 34 1.50 -3.24 -10.30
CA ARG A 34 1.39 -4.37 -11.22
C ARG A 34 0.12 -5.19 -11.01
N TYR A 35 -0.65 -4.88 -9.97
CA TYR A 35 -1.89 -5.59 -9.67
C TYR A 35 -2.98 -5.19 -10.65
N THR A 36 -3.87 -6.14 -10.91
CA THR A 36 -5.16 -5.83 -11.51
C THR A 36 -6.01 -4.98 -10.56
N PRO A 37 -7.00 -4.24 -11.08
CA PRO A 37 -7.92 -3.47 -10.22
C PRO A 37 -8.62 -4.33 -9.15
N GLU A 38 -8.94 -5.58 -9.47
CA GLU A 38 -9.58 -6.52 -8.55
C GLU A 38 -8.65 -6.94 -7.41
N GLU A 39 -7.39 -7.28 -7.71
CA GLU A 39 -6.39 -7.62 -6.69
C GLU A 39 -6.13 -6.44 -5.73
N ALA A 40 -6.03 -5.22 -6.27
CA ALA A 40 -5.86 -4.02 -5.46
C ALA A 40 -7.08 -3.75 -4.56
N ALA A 41 -8.29 -3.93 -5.09
CA ALA A 41 -9.53 -3.78 -4.32
C ALA A 41 -9.63 -4.84 -3.21
N ASN A 42 -9.31 -6.10 -3.51
CA ASN A 42 -9.32 -7.20 -2.54
C ASN A 42 -8.34 -6.95 -1.39
N LEU A 43 -7.14 -6.44 -1.68
CA LEU A 43 -6.16 -6.08 -0.66
C LEU A 43 -6.67 -4.95 0.26
N ALA A 44 -7.23 -3.89 -0.33
CA ALA A 44 -7.78 -2.77 0.45
C ALA A 44 -8.93 -3.23 1.35
N GLU A 45 -9.80 -4.09 0.83
CA GLU A 45 -10.93 -4.65 1.57
C GLU A 45 -10.47 -5.56 2.72
N ALA A 46 -9.45 -6.40 2.50
CA ALA A 46 -8.88 -7.23 3.56
C ALA A 46 -8.34 -6.39 4.73
N ILE A 47 -7.63 -5.30 4.43
CA ILE A 47 -7.14 -4.35 5.46
C ILE A 47 -8.31 -3.73 6.23
N ARG A 48 -9.35 -3.29 5.52
CA ARG A 48 -10.56 -2.68 6.12
C ARG A 48 -11.27 -3.67 7.03
N GLN A 49 -11.48 -4.91 6.59
CA GLN A 49 -12.19 -5.94 7.35
C GLN A 49 -11.50 -6.28 8.67
N VAL A 50 -10.17 -6.35 8.69
CA VAL A 50 -9.42 -6.57 9.94
C VAL A 50 -9.73 -5.47 10.95
N LYS A 51 -9.82 -4.22 10.52
CA LYS A 51 -10.09 -3.08 11.42
C LYS A 51 -11.55 -3.03 11.92
N GLU A 52 -12.47 -3.59 11.15
CA GLU A 52 -13.91 -3.57 11.48
C GLU A 52 -14.37 -4.79 12.28
N ARG A 53 -13.72 -5.94 12.09
CA ARG A 53 -14.14 -7.21 12.69
C ARG A 53 -13.31 -7.63 13.91
N ILE A 54 -12.17 -6.98 14.15
CA ILE A 54 -11.24 -7.26 15.26
C ILE A 54 -10.97 -5.96 16.01
#